data_AF-A0A2H1VP54-F1
#
_entry.id   AF-A0A2H1VP54-F1
#
_cell.length_a   1.000
_cell.length_b   1.000
_cell.length_c   1.000
_cell.angle_alpha   90.00
_cell.angle_beta   90.00
_cell.angle_gamma   90.00
#
_symmetry.space_group_name_H-M   'P 1'
#
loop_
_entity.id
_entity.type
_entity.pdbx_description
1 polymer ?
#
loop_
_entity_poly.entity_id
_entity_poly.type
_entity_poly.pdbx_seq_one_letter_code
_entity_poly.pdbx_strand_id
1 'polypeptide(L)'
;RKWGSETYKYLHELYRSGGHGVSLLPVYSLYRTKEKFCKPTWSDIVYGYQVLDEQLLKDCSQLFSAEYGAGHTFLTFVIPAPKFLAYLQERFERANGKLLRAKITSLQDPILEPYDVVVNCTGLGARWLVPDDTVVPVRGQITKVKAPWMNLVVIDEEGDNYIIPNSETCVLGGTHQSDYNTDVCAADTDFIMEGCKKMMPGFEKAEIVKHWVGLRPARRSIRLEPEERNGKLYIHNYGHGGSGFTLFWGCGNEVLNILQKHLDKNERKQILSKL
;
A
#
# COMPACT_ATOMS: atom_id res chain seq x y z
N ARG A 1 11.76 5.90 5.17
CA ARG A 1 12.67 6.01 4.01
C ARG A 1 13.28 4.66 3.61
N LYS A 2 14.11 4.02 4.46
CA LYS A 2 14.77 2.72 4.19
C LYS A 2 13.82 1.67 3.58
N TRP A 3 12.70 1.37 4.24
CA TRP A 3 11.80 0.32 3.75
C TRP A 3 11.17 0.63 2.39
N GLY A 4 10.91 1.91 2.11
CA GLY A 4 10.39 2.36 0.83
C GLY A 4 11.40 2.23 -0.29
N SER A 5 12.68 2.57 -0.05
CA SER A 5 13.72 2.41 -1.07
C SER A 5 14.02 0.95 -1.39
N GLU A 6 14.01 0.06 -0.39
CA GLU A 6 14.15 -1.38 -0.61
C GLU A 6 12.98 -1.96 -1.40
N THR A 7 11.76 -1.52 -1.09
CA THR A 7 10.56 -1.92 -1.84
C THR A 7 10.59 -1.41 -3.27
N TYR A 8 10.99 -0.16 -3.48
CA TYR A 8 11.13 0.41 -4.81
C TYR A 8 12.14 -0.36 -5.67
N LYS A 9 13.32 -0.68 -5.12
CA LYS A 9 14.33 -1.51 -5.79
C LYS A 9 13.79 -2.89 -6.16
N TYR A 10 13.07 -3.54 -5.25
CA TYR A 10 12.46 -4.83 -5.51
C TYR A 10 11.43 -4.79 -6.64
N LEU A 11 10.53 -3.79 -6.62
CA LEU A 11 9.55 -3.60 -7.69
C LEU A 11 10.21 -3.26 -9.04
N HIS A 12 11.32 -2.52 -9.03
CA HIS A 12 12.12 -2.25 -10.23
C HIS A 12 12.68 -3.53 -10.86
N GLU A 13 13.25 -4.44 -10.07
CA GLU A 13 13.75 -5.72 -10.60
C GLU A 13 12.63 -6.61 -11.13
N LEU A 14 11.45 -6.60 -10.49
CA LEU A 14 10.26 -7.28 -11.02
C LEU A 14 9.77 -6.69 -12.35
N TYR A 15 9.75 -5.36 -12.45
CA TYR A 15 9.38 -4.67 -13.68
C TYR A 15 10.34 -5.02 -14.82
N ARG A 16 11.66 -5.02 -14.57
CA ARG A 16 12.68 -5.38 -15.57
C ARG A 16 12.61 -6.82 -16.06
N SER A 17 12.16 -7.74 -15.22
CA SER A 17 11.97 -9.15 -15.57
C SER A 17 10.62 -9.43 -16.23
N GLY A 18 9.82 -8.40 -16.52
CA GLY A 18 8.51 -8.54 -17.19
C GLY A 18 7.41 -9.12 -16.29
N GLY A 19 7.54 -9.02 -14.97
CA GLY A 19 6.76 -9.81 -14.01
C GLY A 19 5.43 -9.21 -13.54
N HIS A 20 4.46 -10.11 -13.30
CA HIS A 20 3.36 -10.01 -12.31
C HIS A 20 2.43 -8.78 -12.36
N GLY A 21 2.35 -8.10 -13.50
CA GLY A 21 1.44 -6.95 -13.70
C GLY A 21 1.93 -5.64 -13.09
N VAL A 22 3.19 -5.59 -12.62
CA VAL A 22 3.85 -4.36 -12.16
C VAL A 22 3.97 -3.42 -13.35
N SER A 23 3.43 -2.20 -13.23
CA SER A 23 3.44 -1.18 -14.28
C SER A 23 4.21 0.04 -13.80
N LEU A 24 5.11 0.59 -14.63
CA LEU A 24 5.76 1.86 -14.37
C LEU A 24 4.90 2.98 -14.98
N LEU A 25 4.36 3.87 -14.14
CA LEU A 25 3.42 4.90 -14.57
C LEU A 25 3.84 6.29 -14.07
N PRO A 26 3.61 7.35 -14.87
CA PRO A 26 3.77 8.72 -14.40
C PRO A 26 2.67 9.05 -13.40
N VAL A 27 3.04 9.81 -12.38
CA VAL A 27 2.17 10.31 -11.32
C VAL A 27 2.18 11.82 -11.38
N TYR A 28 1.00 12.42 -11.39
CA TYR A 28 0.78 13.83 -11.09
C TYR A 28 0.10 13.92 -9.73
N SER A 29 0.84 14.37 -8.72
CA SER A 29 0.27 14.72 -7.42
C SER A 29 0.21 16.23 -7.32
N LEU A 30 -1.02 16.72 -7.18
CA LEU A 30 -1.41 18.10 -7.41
C LEU A 30 -2.06 18.67 -6.16
N TYR A 31 -1.70 19.92 -5.87
CA TYR A 31 -2.15 20.68 -4.71
C TYR A 31 -2.88 21.92 -5.22
N ARG A 32 -4.06 22.18 -4.68
CA ARG A 32 -4.82 23.41 -4.98
C ARG A 32 -4.15 24.62 -4.32
N THR A 33 -3.62 24.42 -3.12
CA THR A 33 -2.98 25.42 -2.26
C THR A 33 -1.46 25.23 -2.27
N LYS A 34 -0.72 26.24 -2.73
CA LYS A 34 0.74 26.18 -2.87
C LYS A 34 1.45 25.99 -1.52
N GLU A 35 0.93 26.58 -0.46
CA GLU A 35 1.53 26.56 0.89
C GLU A 35 1.52 25.17 1.54
N LYS A 36 0.64 24.28 1.07
CA LYS A 36 0.58 22.89 1.54
C LYS A 36 1.59 21.98 0.85
N PHE A 37 2.15 22.41 -0.29
CA PHE A 37 3.13 21.63 -1.01
C PHE A 37 4.47 21.60 -0.27
N CYS A 38 5.02 20.39 -0.12
CA CYS A 38 6.37 20.19 0.36
C CYS A 38 7.05 19.12 -0.48
N LYS A 39 8.31 19.36 -0.87
CA LYS A 39 9.11 18.35 -1.57
C LYS A 39 9.27 17.13 -0.66
N PRO A 40 8.81 15.94 -1.08
CA PRO A 40 8.88 14.76 -0.24
C PRO A 40 10.33 14.31 -0.08
N THR A 41 10.62 13.78 1.11
CA THR A 41 11.96 13.25 1.40
C THR A 41 12.34 12.11 0.46
N TRP A 42 11.39 11.32 -0.05
CA TRP A 42 11.63 10.20 -0.96
C TRP A 42 11.83 10.61 -2.44
N SER A 43 11.85 11.89 -2.77
CA SER A 43 11.93 12.39 -4.15
C SER A 43 13.13 11.88 -4.95
N ASP A 44 14.26 11.57 -4.32
CA ASP A 44 15.46 11.02 -4.95
C ASP A 44 15.42 9.49 -5.15
N ILE A 45 14.40 8.81 -4.63
CA ILE A 45 14.22 7.35 -4.78
C ILE A 45 13.50 7.03 -6.09
N VAL A 46 12.53 7.85 -6.48
CA VAL A 46 11.68 7.62 -7.66
C VAL A 46 12.30 8.16 -8.93
N TYR A 47 11.90 7.63 -10.09
CA TYR A 47 12.41 8.10 -11.37
C TYR A 47 11.81 9.44 -11.76
N GLY A 48 12.67 10.35 -12.23
CA GLY A 48 12.23 11.59 -12.89
C GLY A 48 11.44 12.54 -12.00
N TYR A 49 11.69 12.56 -10.68
CA TYR A 49 11.01 13.49 -9.79
C TYR A 49 11.26 14.94 -10.22
N GLN A 50 10.18 15.68 -10.43
CA GLN A 50 10.21 17.10 -10.79
C GLN A 50 9.07 17.84 -10.10
N VAL A 51 9.33 19.07 -9.67
CA VAL A 51 8.27 20.01 -9.30
C VAL A 51 7.72 20.61 -10.59
N LEU A 52 6.40 20.71 -10.71
CA LEU A 52 5.76 21.27 -11.90
C LEU A 52 6.03 22.77 -12.00
N ASP A 53 6.35 23.24 -13.19
CA ASP A 53 6.45 24.67 -13.48
C ASP A 53 5.06 25.29 -13.73
N GLU A 54 5.03 26.62 -13.90
CA GLU A 54 3.77 27.35 -14.09
C GLU A 54 2.99 26.92 -15.34
N GLN A 55 3.69 26.50 -16.41
CA GLN A 55 3.03 26.09 -17.64
C GLN A 55 2.38 24.71 -17.44
N LEU A 56 3.11 23.74 -16.89
CA LEU A 56 2.57 22.41 -16.60
C LEU A 56 1.44 22.46 -15.57
N LEU A 57 1.49 23.37 -14.59
CA LEU A 57 0.39 23.56 -13.64
C LEU A 57 -0.87 24.11 -14.32
N LYS A 58 -0.74 25.06 -15.25
CA LYS A 58 -1.86 25.55 -16.07
C LYS A 58 -2.45 24.43 -16.91
N ASP A 59 -1.60 23.65 -17.56
CA ASP A 59 -2.03 22.51 -18.38
C ASP A 59 -2.75 21.46 -17.53
N CYS A 60 -2.22 21.10 -16.36
CA CYS A 60 -2.89 20.19 -15.41
C CYS A 60 -4.22 20.76 -14.93
N SER A 61 -4.29 22.06 -14.67
CA SER A 61 -5.53 22.69 -14.21
C SER A 61 -6.63 22.65 -15.26
N GLN A 62 -6.26 22.84 -16.53
CA GLN A 62 -7.17 22.69 -17.67
C GLN A 62 -7.57 21.23 -17.89
N LEU A 63 -6.60 20.31 -17.86
CA LEU A 63 -6.83 18.89 -18.11
C LEU A 63 -7.70 18.23 -17.03
N PHE A 64 -7.48 18.59 -15.76
CA PHE A 64 -8.17 17.98 -14.63
C PHE A 64 -9.25 18.86 -13.99
N SER A 65 -9.69 19.91 -14.70
CA SER A 65 -10.83 20.78 -14.34
C SER A 65 -10.82 21.26 -12.88
N ALA A 66 -9.66 21.62 -12.36
CA ALA A 66 -9.45 22.17 -11.02
C ALA A 66 -8.26 23.14 -11.03
N GLU A 67 -8.25 24.15 -10.16
CA GLU A 67 -7.11 25.07 -10.07
C GLU A 67 -6.04 24.49 -9.14
N TYR A 68 -4.83 24.27 -9.67
CA TYR A 68 -3.69 23.76 -8.92
C TYR A 68 -2.61 24.82 -8.74
N GLY A 69 -2.32 25.18 -7.50
CA GLY A 69 -1.27 26.13 -7.13
C GLY A 69 0.13 25.51 -7.02
N ALA A 70 0.23 24.18 -6.91
CA ALA A 70 1.50 23.45 -6.89
C ALA A 70 1.32 21.98 -7.26
N GLY A 71 2.42 21.30 -7.55
CA GLY A 71 2.40 19.87 -7.83
C GLY A 71 3.78 19.32 -8.15
N HIS A 72 3.88 17.99 -8.17
CA HIS A 72 5.05 17.30 -8.66
C HIS A 72 4.67 16.15 -9.59
N THR A 73 5.64 15.75 -10.40
CA THR A 73 5.54 14.56 -11.23
C THR A 73 6.73 13.64 -11.01
N PHE A 74 6.50 12.34 -11.13
CA PHE A 74 7.51 11.30 -11.04
C PHE A 74 6.95 10.00 -11.64
N LEU A 75 7.84 9.06 -11.97
CA LEU A 75 7.46 7.71 -12.38
C LEU A 75 7.57 6.76 -11.19
N THR A 76 6.56 5.93 -10.98
CA THR A 76 6.58 4.89 -9.93
C THR A 76 5.85 3.62 -10.35
N PHE A 77 5.94 2.58 -9.53
CA PHE A 77 5.35 1.28 -9.80
C PHE A 77 3.93 1.18 -9.24
N VAL A 78 3.00 0.75 -10.07
CA VAL A 78 1.63 0.38 -9.69
C VAL A 78 1.47 -1.13 -9.85
N ILE A 79 0.82 -1.74 -8.86
CA ILE A 79 0.60 -3.19 -8.81
C ILE A 79 -0.89 -3.53 -8.71
N PRO A 80 -1.39 -4.48 -9.52
CA PRO A 80 -2.70 -5.09 -9.32
C PRO A 80 -2.62 -6.02 -8.09
N ALA A 81 -3.08 -5.53 -6.93
CA ALA A 81 -2.89 -6.21 -5.64
C ALA A 81 -3.31 -7.70 -5.62
N PRO A 82 -4.46 -8.13 -6.15
CA PRO A 82 -4.83 -9.55 -6.14
C PRO A 82 -3.83 -10.45 -6.89
N LYS A 83 -3.44 -10.04 -8.11
CA LYS A 83 -2.46 -10.76 -8.94
C LYS A 83 -1.08 -10.78 -8.29
N PHE A 84 -0.68 -9.68 -7.67
CA PHE A 84 0.59 -9.58 -6.98
C PHE A 84 0.65 -10.47 -5.72
N LEU A 85 -0.44 -10.52 -4.94
CA LEU A 85 -0.53 -11.40 -3.77
C LEU A 85 -0.53 -12.88 -4.16
N ALA A 86 -1.21 -13.25 -5.25
CA ALA A 86 -1.15 -14.62 -5.78
C ALA A 86 0.29 -15.02 -6.13
N TYR A 87 1.05 -14.13 -6.78
CA TYR A 87 2.47 -14.35 -7.06
C TYR A 87 3.32 -14.56 -5.78
N LEU A 88 3.12 -13.73 -4.76
CA LEU A 88 3.85 -13.88 -3.49
C LEU A 88 3.49 -15.20 -2.79
N GLN A 89 2.22 -15.62 -2.86
CA GLN A 89 1.78 -16.92 -2.34
C GLN A 89 2.45 -18.08 -3.09
N GLU A 90 2.46 -18.06 -4.42
CA GLU A 90 3.13 -19.08 -5.24
C GLU A 90 4.63 -19.17 -4.94
N ARG A 91 5.29 -18.04 -4.66
CA ARG A 91 6.69 -18.03 -4.20
C ARG A 91 6.85 -18.71 -2.84
N PHE A 92 5.96 -18.40 -1.89
CA PHE A 92 5.96 -19.00 -0.58
C PHE A 92 5.75 -20.53 -0.64
N GLU A 93 4.79 -20.99 -1.44
CA GLU A 93 4.51 -22.42 -1.64
C GLU A 93 5.67 -23.14 -2.34
N ARG A 94 6.30 -22.53 -3.36
CA ARG A 94 7.51 -23.08 -4.01
C ARG A 94 8.70 -23.18 -3.07
N ALA A 95 8.78 -22.31 -2.06
CA ALA A 95 9.75 -22.41 -0.99
C ALA A 95 9.35 -23.44 0.10
N ASN A 96 8.38 -24.30 -0.19
CA ASN A 96 7.82 -25.33 0.69
C ASN A 96 7.03 -24.76 1.90
N GLY A 97 6.55 -23.52 1.77
CA GLY A 97 5.62 -22.90 2.70
C GLY A 97 4.25 -23.60 2.65
N LYS A 98 3.57 -23.65 3.81
CA LYS A 98 2.24 -24.26 3.93
C LYS A 98 1.22 -23.22 4.34
N LEU A 99 0.05 -23.24 3.71
CA LEU A 99 -1.07 -22.39 4.07
C LEU A 99 -2.05 -23.13 4.96
N LEU A 100 -2.38 -22.53 6.10
CA LEU A 100 -3.37 -23.03 7.04
C LEU A 100 -4.46 -21.98 7.20
N ARG A 101 -5.71 -22.39 7.01
CA ARG A 101 -6.87 -21.53 7.29
C ARG A 101 -7.27 -21.73 8.75
N ALA A 102 -6.95 -20.77 9.59
CA ALA A 102 -7.29 -20.77 11.01
C ALA A 102 -7.63 -19.36 11.51
N LYS A 103 -8.37 -19.27 12.62
CA LYS A 103 -8.61 -18.02 13.34
C LYS A 103 -7.81 -18.06 14.64
N ILE A 104 -6.88 -17.13 14.78
CA ILE A 104 -6.02 -16.98 15.96
C ILE A 104 -6.47 -15.72 16.68
N THR A 105 -6.84 -15.84 17.95
CA THR A 105 -7.31 -14.69 18.77
C THR A 105 -6.33 -14.30 19.87
N SER A 106 -5.28 -15.09 20.11
CA SER A 106 -4.23 -14.79 21.09
C SER A 106 -2.89 -15.35 20.62
N LEU A 107 -1.78 -14.74 21.07
CA LEU A 107 -0.45 -15.32 20.91
C LEU A 107 -0.26 -16.63 21.71
N GLN A 108 -1.17 -16.94 22.64
CA GLN A 108 -1.20 -18.20 23.40
C GLN A 108 -2.05 -19.29 22.71
N ASP A 109 -2.51 -19.05 21.49
CA ASP A 109 -3.30 -20.04 20.76
C ASP A 109 -2.50 -21.35 20.57
N PRO A 110 -3.07 -22.54 20.87
CA PRO A 110 -2.39 -23.82 20.72
C PRO A 110 -1.83 -24.07 19.32
N ILE A 111 -2.42 -23.47 18.27
CA ILE A 111 -1.89 -23.55 16.90
C ILE A 111 -0.46 -23.00 16.82
N LEU A 112 -0.10 -22.04 17.68
CA LEU A 112 1.21 -21.42 17.71
C LEU A 112 2.23 -22.17 18.59
N GLU A 113 1.80 -23.14 19.42
CA GLU A 113 2.68 -23.88 20.33
C GLU A 113 3.83 -24.64 19.65
N PRO A 114 3.65 -25.27 18.48
CA PRO A 114 4.74 -26.01 17.83
C PRO A 114 5.85 -25.12 17.23
N TYR A 115 5.66 -23.81 17.14
CA TYR A 115 6.58 -22.91 16.43
C TYR A 115 7.52 -22.13 17.35
N ASP A 116 8.83 -22.15 17.09
CA ASP A 116 9.82 -21.34 17.83
C ASP A 116 9.67 -19.83 17.60
N VAL A 117 9.23 -19.46 16.40
CA VAL A 117 9.15 -18.07 15.92
C VAL A 117 7.77 -17.80 15.32
N VAL A 118 7.17 -16.68 15.69
CA VAL A 118 5.89 -16.21 15.15
C VAL A 118 6.05 -14.78 14.62
N VAL A 119 5.78 -14.57 13.33
CA VAL A 119 5.74 -13.22 12.75
C VAL A 119 4.30 -12.74 12.73
N ASN A 120 3.97 -11.75 13.56
CA ASN A 120 2.65 -11.16 13.65
C ASN A 120 2.45 -10.08 12.57
N CYS A 121 1.84 -10.48 11.44
CA CYS A 121 1.47 -9.61 10.31
C CYS A 121 -0.05 -9.33 10.23
N THR A 122 -0.76 -9.29 11.35
CA THR A 122 -2.25 -9.29 11.37
C THR A 122 -2.91 -7.96 11.02
N GLY A 123 -2.14 -6.92 10.67
CA GLY A 123 -2.69 -5.63 10.25
C GLY A 123 -3.60 -5.03 11.33
N LEU A 124 -4.85 -4.74 10.98
CA LEU A 124 -5.84 -4.20 11.92
C LEU A 124 -6.11 -5.19 13.06
N GLY A 125 -6.04 -6.50 12.78
CA GLY A 125 -6.22 -7.59 13.73
C GLY A 125 -5.32 -7.53 14.97
N ALA A 126 -4.17 -6.85 14.87
CA ALA A 126 -3.24 -6.67 15.99
C ALA A 126 -3.88 -5.95 17.19
N ARG A 127 -4.89 -5.11 16.94
CA ARG A 127 -5.68 -4.46 18.00
C ARG A 127 -6.28 -5.45 19.00
N TRP A 128 -6.66 -6.64 18.54
CA TRP A 128 -7.28 -7.67 19.39
C TRP A 128 -6.33 -8.83 19.70
N LEU A 129 -5.38 -9.13 18.82
CA LEU A 129 -4.42 -10.23 19.03
C LEU A 129 -3.38 -9.92 20.11
N VAL A 130 -2.88 -8.67 20.15
CA VAL A 130 -1.84 -8.20 21.08
C VAL A 130 -2.27 -6.93 21.84
N PRO A 131 -3.57 -6.80 22.13
CA PRO A 131 -4.24 -5.60 22.63
C PRO A 131 -3.63 -4.21 22.31
N ASP A 132 -3.20 -3.94 21.07
CA ASP A 132 -2.63 -2.63 20.70
C ASP A 132 -3.74 -1.65 20.31
N ASP A 133 -4.19 -0.83 21.26
CA ASP A 133 -5.26 0.16 21.07
C ASP A 133 -4.88 1.35 20.18
N THR A 134 -3.58 1.51 19.87
CA THR A 134 -3.08 2.53 18.95
C THR A 134 -3.28 2.15 17.47
N VAL A 135 -3.67 0.90 17.21
CA VAL A 135 -4.09 0.44 15.89
C VAL A 135 -5.57 0.78 15.68
N VAL A 136 -5.86 1.65 14.72
CA VAL A 136 -7.20 2.14 14.40
C VAL A 136 -7.49 1.98 12.91
N PRO A 137 -8.76 1.76 12.51
CA PRO A 137 -9.10 1.70 11.11
C PRO A 137 -9.14 3.12 10.52
N VAL A 138 -8.65 3.22 9.28
CA VAL A 138 -9.04 4.30 8.40
C VAL A 138 -9.77 3.68 7.22
N ARG A 139 -11.09 3.82 7.23
CA ARG A 139 -11.99 3.40 6.16
C ARG A 139 -11.69 4.17 4.88
N GLY A 140 -11.60 3.44 3.78
CA GLY A 140 -11.51 3.99 2.44
C GLY A 140 -12.39 3.24 1.47
N GLN A 141 -13.24 3.97 0.77
CA GLN A 141 -14.04 3.47 -0.34
C GLN A 141 -13.39 3.84 -1.67
N ILE A 142 -13.50 2.94 -2.64
CA ILE A 142 -13.05 3.11 -4.02
C ILE A 142 -14.10 2.57 -5.00
N THR A 143 -14.05 3.04 -6.23
CA THR A 143 -14.75 2.47 -7.38
C THR A 143 -13.73 2.00 -8.41
N LYS A 144 -13.83 0.76 -8.86
CA LYS A 144 -13.04 0.23 -9.97
C LYS A 144 -13.84 0.33 -11.26
N VAL A 145 -13.21 0.85 -12.32
CA VAL A 145 -13.82 1.01 -13.63
C VAL A 145 -12.96 0.40 -14.75
N LYS A 146 -13.56 0.13 -15.90
CA LYS A 146 -12.84 -0.12 -17.15
C LYS A 146 -12.50 1.21 -17.80
N ALA A 147 -11.21 1.51 -17.87
CA ALA A 147 -10.70 2.71 -18.52
C ALA A 147 -9.32 2.43 -19.16
N PRO A 148 -9.28 1.64 -20.26
CA PRO A 148 -8.03 1.24 -20.91
C PRO A 148 -7.24 2.41 -21.52
N TRP A 149 -7.87 3.58 -21.67
CA TRP A 149 -7.21 4.80 -22.12
C TRP A 149 -6.35 5.47 -21.03
N MET A 150 -6.48 5.05 -19.77
CA MET A 150 -5.73 5.64 -18.66
C MET A 150 -4.33 5.07 -18.57
N ASN A 151 -3.33 5.94 -18.68
CA ASN A 151 -1.91 5.61 -18.66
C ASN A 151 -1.09 6.47 -17.67
N LEU A 152 -1.75 7.23 -16.81
CA LEU A 152 -1.13 8.08 -15.80
C LEU A 152 -1.95 8.07 -14.50
N VAL A 153 -1.28 8.29 -13.39
CA VAL A 153 -1.88 8.47 -12.07
C VAL A 153 -2.11 9.96 -11.83
N VAL A 154 -3.30 10.32 -11.35
CA VAL A 154 -3.61 11.69 -10.90
C VAL A 154 -4.05 11.65 -9.45
N ILE A 155 -3.53 12.54 -8.62
CA ILE A 155 -3.92 12.70 -7.22
C ILE A 155 -4.19 14.18 -6.99
N ASP A 156 -5.42 14.49 -6.58
CA ASP A 156 -5.77 15.78 -5.98
C ASP A 156 -5.64 15.64 -4.46
N GLU A 157 -4.54 16.14 -3.91
CA GLU A 157 -4.15 15.98 -2.51
C GLU A 157 -5.10 16.71 -1.53
N GLU A 158 -5.94 17.62 -2.04
CA GLU A 158 -6.90 18.38 -1.23
C GLU A 158 -8.36 18.07 -1.57
N GLY A 159 -8.62 17.51 -2.75
CA GLY A 159 -9.94 17.03 -3.14
C GLY A 159 -10.25 15.60 -2.68
N ASP A 160 -9.29 14.90 -2.06
CA ASP A 160 -9.35 13.47 -1.71
C ASP A 160 -9.63 12.54 -2.93
N ASN A 161 -9.54 13.07 -4.16
CA ASN A 161 -9.78 12.30 -5.38
C ASN A 161 -8.47 11.85 -6.01
N TYR A 162 -8.41 10.58 -6.41
CA TYR A 162 -7.28 10.01 -7.14
C TYR A 162 -7.73 8.99 -8.17
N ILE A 163 -6.95 8.91 -9.24
CA ILE A 163 -7.14 8.03 -10.39
C ILE A 163 -5.87 7.20 -10.53
N ILE A 164 -5.95 5.90 -10.28
CA ILE A 164 -4.80 4.99 -10.32
C ILE A 164 -5.10 3.82 -11.28
N PRO A 165 -4.64 3.88 -12.54
CA PRO A 165 -4.75 2.76 -13.45
C PRO A 165 -3.77 1.64 -13.09
N ASN A 166 -4.17 0.40 -13.35
CA ASN A 166 -3.31 -0.77 -13.36
C ASN A 166 -3.59 -1.60 -14.62
N SER A 167 -2.90 -2.73 -14.78
CA SER A 167 -3.02 -3.60 -15.95
C SER A 167 -4.40 -4.26 -16.16
N GLU A 168 -5.34 -4.12 -15.23
CA GLU A 168 -6.67 -4.76 -15.30
C GLU A 168 -7.85 -3.77 -15.22
N THR A 169 -7.71 -2.71 -14.43
CA THR A 169 -8.76 -1.75 -14.07
C THR A 169 -8.16 -0.38 -13.76
N CYS A 170 -9.01 0.65 -13.72
CA CYS A 170 -8.67 1.93 -13.12
C CYS A 170 -9.37 2.09 -11.77
N VAL A 171 -8.59 2.40 -10.73
CA VAL A 171 -9.11 2.67 -9.39
C VAL A 171 -9.39 4.15 -9.28
N LEU A 172 -10.66 4.48 -9.05
CA LEU A 172 -11.13 5.80 -8.66
C LEU A 172 -11.30 5.80 -7.15
N GLY A 173 -10.65 6.73 -6.47
CA GLY A 173 -10.83 6.93 -5.04
C GLY A 173 -10.78 8.41 -4.69
N GLY A 174 -10.86 8.76 -3.41
CA GLY A 174 -11.31 7.89 -2.34
C GLY A 174 -11.61 8.65 -1.06
N THR A 175 -12.02 7.90 -0.04
CA THR A 175 -12.34 8.46 1.28
C THR A 175 -11.27 8.12 2.33
N HIS A 176 -11.24 8.93 3.39
CA HIS A 176 -10.38 8.76 4.56
C HIS A 176 -11.19 9.00 5.84
N GLN A 177 -11.86 7.96 6.34
CA GLN A 177 -12.84 8.08 7.43
C GLN A 177 -12.43 7.25 8.64
N SER A 178 -12.66 7.76 9.85
CA SER A 178 -12.49 7.00 11.09
C SER A 178 -13.72 6.14 11.34
N ASP A 179 -13.78 4.96 10.72
CA ASP A 179 -14.94 4.06 10.77
C ASP A 179 -14.49 2.59 10.61
N TYR A 180 -15.25 1.67 11.21
CA TYR A 180 -15.10 0.21 11.06
C TYR A 180 -16.04 -0.37 10.00
N ASN A 181 -17.03 0.38 9.51
CA ASN A 181 -18.01 -0.12 8.57
C ASN A 181 -17.37 -0.54 7.23
N THR A 182 -17.62 -1.76 6.79
CA THR A 182 -17.14 -2.31 5.51
C THR A 182 -18.20 -2.31 4.41
N ASP A 183 -19.40 -1.81 4.69
CA ASP A 183 -20.47 -1.68 3.69
C ASP A 183 -20.21 -0.48 2.77
N VAL A 184 -20.60 -0.64 1.51
CA VAL A 184 -20.54 0.45 0.52
C VAL A 184 -21.55 1.53 0.89
N CYS A 185 -21.09 2.78 0.93
CA CYS A 185 -21.92 3.96 1.16
C CYS A 185 -22.23 4.63 -0.18
N ALA A 186 -23.50 4.91 -0.46
CA ALA A 186 -23.92 5.57 -1.70
C ALA A 186 -23.33 6.98 -1.82
N ALA A 187 -23.38 7.78 -0.74
CA ALA A 187 -22.83 9.13 -0.73
C ALA A 187 -21.31 9.17 -1.02
N ASP A 188 -20.55 8.20 -0.50
CA ASP A 188 -19.13 8.07 -0.81
C ASP A 188 -18.89 7.68 -2.27
N THR A 189 -19.75 6.82 -2.83
CA THR A 189 -19.69 6.45 -4.25
C THR A 189 -19.94 7.67 -5.13
N ASP A 190 -20.98 8.46 -4.82
CA ASP A 190 -21.33 9.66 -5.56
C ASP A 190 -20.20 10.69 -5.48
N PHE A 191 -19.65 10.93 -4.28
CA PHE A 191 -18.47 11.80 -4.09
C PHE A 191 -17.28 11.38 -4.97
N ILE A 192 -16.91 10.10 -4.95
CA ILE A 192 -15.79 9.57 -5.74
C ILE A 192 -16.06 9.71 -7.23
N MET A 193 -17.24 9.30 -7.69
CA MET A 193 -17.57 9.30 -9.11
C MET A 193 -17.70 10.72 -9.66
N GLU A 194 -18.34 11.63 -8.94
CA GLU A 194 -18.45 13.04 -9.34
C GLU A 194 -17.08 13.72 -9.36
N GLY A 195 -16.26 13.53 -8.33
CA GLY A 195 -14.91 14.09 -8.25
C GLY A 195 -14.03 13.61 -9.40
N CYS A 196 -13.96 12.30 -9.62
CA CYS A 196 -13.17 11.74 -10.71
C CYS A 196 -13.71 12.08 -12.10
N LYS A 197 -15.03 12.22 -12.30
CA LYS A 197 -15.61 12.69 -13.58
C LYS A 197 -15.31 14.16 -13.84
N LYS A 198 -15.31 15.01 -12.80
CA LYS A 198 -14.85 16.40 -12.92
C LYS A 198 -13.37 16.44 -13.31
N MET A 199 -12.54 15.66 -12.62
CA MET A 199 -11.12 15.54 -12.96
C MET A 199 -10.88 14.97 -14.35
N MET A 200 -11.74 14.07 -14.84
CA MET A 200 -11.59 13.53 -16.18
C MET A 200 -12.94 13.09 -16.74
N PRO A 201 -13.55 13.92 -17.61
CA PRO A 201 -14.88 13.66 -18.18
C PRO A 201 -15.00 12.32 -18.92
N GLY A 202 -13.88 11.75 -19.38
CA GLY A 202 -13.84 10.41 -19.98
C GLY A 202 -14.41 9.29 -19.09
N PHE A 203 -14.52 9.49 -17.77
CA PHE A 203 -15.15 8.53 -16.87
C PHE A 203 -16.69 8.54 -16.86
N GLU A 204 -17.35 9.48 -17.52
CA GLU A 204 -18.83 9.55 -17.57
C GLU A 204 -19.46 8.25 -18.09
N LYS A 205 -18.82 7.62 -19.09
CA LYS A 205 -19.28 6.40 -19.74
C LYS A 205 -18.44 5.17 -19.36
N ALA A 206 -17.56 5.29 -18.37
CA ALA A 206 -16.73 4.17 -17.94
C ALA A 206 -17.58 3.10 -17.26
N GLU A 207 -17.40 1.84 -17.69
CA GLU A 207 -18.09 0.71 -17.09
C GLU A 207 -17.58 0.49 -15.66
N ILE A 208 -18.51 0.48 -14.69
CA ILE A 208 -18.19 0.16 -13.29
C ILE A 208 -17.99 -1.34 -13.16
N VAL A 209 -16.81 -1.73 -12.69
CA VAL A 209 -16.48 -3.12 -12.37
C VAL A 209 -16.95 -3.48 -10.96
N LYS A 210 -16.63 -2.62 -9.98
CA LYS A 210 -16.92 -2.90 -8.56
C LYS A 210 -16.74 -1.69 -7.66
N HIS A 211 -17.60 -1.52 -6.66
CA HIS A 211 -17.34 -0.70 -5.47
C HIS A 211 -16.70 -1.54 -4.37
N TRP A 212 -15.72 -0.98 -3.66
CA TRP A 212 -14.98 -1.70 -2.62
C TRP A 212 -14.66 -0.79 -1.44
N VAL A 213 -14.81 -1.34 -0.23
CA VAL A 213 -14.44 -0.67 1.02
C VAL A 213 -13.35 -1.48 1.71
N GLY A 214 -12.32 -0.80 2.18
CA GLY A 214 -11.23 -1.39 2.95
C GLY A 214 -10.89 -0.57 4.18
N LEU A 215 -10.38 -1.25 5.21
CA LEU A 215 -9.92 -0.63 6.45
C LEU A 215 -8.40 -0.62 6.46
N ARG A 216 -7.79 0.56 6.34
CA ARG A 216 -6.34 0.72 6.44
C ARG A 216 -5.94 0.56 7.92
N PRO A 217 -4.94 -0.27 8.26
CA PRO A 217 -4.52 -0.49 9.64
C PRO A 217 -3.60 0.64 10.11
N ALA A 218 -4.18 1.80 10.40
CA ALA A 218 -3.43 2.98 10.80
C ALA A 218 -2.90 2.83 12.23
N ARG A 219 -1.69 3.34 12.44
CA ARG A 219 -1.01 3.43 13.73
C ARG A 219 -0.09 4.64 13.66
N ARG A 220 0.23 5.26 14.80
CA ARG A 220 1.15 6.41 14.87
C ARG A 220 2.51 6.11 14.22
N SER A 221 3.00 4.89 14.39
CA SER A 221 4.19 4.37 13.72
C SER A 221 3.99 2.88 13.44
N ILE A 222 4.63 2.36 12.39
CA ILE A 222 4.68 0.92 12.13
C ILE A 222 5.33 0.24 13.34
N ARG A 223 4.71 -0.83 13.85
CA ARG A 223 5.32 -1.69 14.86
C ARG A 223 6.09 -2.79 14.15
N LEU A 224 7.41 -2.67 14.17
CA LEU A 224 8.35 -3.62 13.58
C LEU A 224 9.49 -3.91 14.56
N GLU A 225 9.28 -4.88 15.45
CA GLU A 225 10.16 -5.16 16.59
C GLU A 225 10.03 -6.60 17.09
N PRO A 226 11.07 -7.16 17.74
CA PRO A 226 10.99 -8.44 18.43
C PRO A 226 10.37 -8.32 19.83
N GLU A 227 9.67 -9.37 20.25
CA GLU A 227 9.22 -9.64 21.62
C GLU A 227 9.56 -11.10 21.95
N GLU A 228 10.34 -11.35 23.01
CA GLU A 228 10.59 -12.72 23.49
C GLU A 228 9.63 -13.03 24.64
N ARG A 229 8.88 -14.13 24.51
CA ARG A 229 7.89 -14.53 25.51
C ARG A 229 7.75 -16.04 25.54
N ASN A 230 7.81 -16.62 26.74
CA ASN A 230 7.69 -18.07 26.97
C ASN A 230 8.67 -18.90 26.12
N GLY A 231 9.92 -18.44 25.96
CA GLY A 231 10.95 -19.12 25.18
C GLY A 231 10.75 -19.08 23.66
N LYS A 232 9.79 -18.29 23.16
CA LYS A 232 9.52 -18.07 21.74
C LYS A 232 9.87 -16.63 21.34
N LEU A 233 10.24 -16.45 20.07
CA LEU A 233 10.40 -15.14 19.46
C LEU A 233 9.13 -14.74 18.70
N TYR A 234 8.53 -13.62 19.07
CA TYR A 234 7.50 -12.95 18.30
C TYR A 234 8.12 -11.77 17.57
N ILE A 235 7.84 -11.61 16.28
CA ILE A 235 8.24 -10.42 15.51
C ILE A 235 6.98 -9.73 15.06
N HIS A 236 6.70 -8.53 15.59
CA HIS A 236 5.56 -7.73 15.17
C HIS A 236 5.87 -7.03 13.85
N ASN A 237 4.93 -7.01 12.92
CA ASN A 237 5.04 -6.28 11.66
C ASN A 237 3.66 -5.81 11.18
N TYR A 238 3.15 -4.72 11.77
CA TYR A 238 1.82 -4.18 11.48
C TYR A 238 1.73 -2.66 11.70
N GLY A 239 0.56 -2.08 11.43
CA GLY A 239 0.34 -0.62 11.58
C GLY A 239 0.79 0.19 10.35
N HIS A 240 0.68 -0.40 9.16
CA HIS A 240 1.18 0.18 7.90
C HIS A 240 0.30 1.30 7.31
N GLY A 241 -0.88 1.54 7.87
CA GLY A 241 -1.84 2.52 7.33
C GLY A 241 -2.11 2.30 5.84
N GLY A 242 -2.10 3.38 5.06
CA GLY A 242 -2.25 3.35 3.59
C GLY A 242 -0.99 2.93 2.83
N SER A 243 0.15 2.73 3.50
CA SER A 243 1.47 2.59 2.87
C SER A 243 1.98 1.15 2.82
N GLY A 244 1.12 0.15 3.05
CA GLY A 244 1.52 -1.26 3.09
C GLY A 244 2.30 -1.71 1.86
N PHE A 245 1.75 -1.50 0.67
CA PHE A 245 2.43 -1.85 -0.59
C PHE A 245 3.65 -0.99 -0.92
N THR A 246 3.77 0.20 -0.33
CA THR A 246 4.95 1.05 -0.50
C THR A 246 6.14 0.55 0.33
N LEU A 247 5.89 -0.19 1.40
CA LEU A 247 6.90 -0.52 2.42
C LEU A 247 7.10 -2.04 2.62
N PHE A 248 6.23 -2.89 2.10
CA PHE A 248 6.14 -4.31 2.46
C PHE A 248 7.46 -5.08 2.34
N TRP A 249 8.21 -4.89 1.25
CA TRP A 249 9.42 -5.68 1.01
C TRP A 249 10.53 -5.27 1.98
N GLY A 250 10.70 -3.97 2.19
CA GLY A 250 11.66 -3.45 3.16
C GLY A 250 11.30 -3.81 4.61
N CYS A 251 10.02 -3.79 4.96
CA CYS A 251 9.59 -4.32 6.26
C CYS A 251 9.87 -5.83 6.38
N GLY A 252 9.65 -6.60 5.31
CA GLY A 252 9.98 -8.03 5.25
C GLY A 252 11.48 -8.30 5.45
N ASN A 253 12.35 -7.50 4.83
CA ASN A 253 13.81 -7.58 5.04
C ASN A 253 14.18 -7.29 6.50
N GLU A 254 13.52 -6.33 7.14
CA GLU A 254 13.79 -6.03 8.55
C GLU A 254 13.32 -7.15 9.48
N VAL A 255 12.20 -7.83 9.18
CA VAL A 255 11.81 -9.07 9.88
C VAL A 255 12.92 -10.13 9.77
N LEU A 256 13.47 -10.33 8.56
CA LEU A 256 14.57 -11.27 8.36
C LEU A 256 15.83 -10.88 9.16
N ASN A 257 16.17 -9.59 9.18
CA ASN A 257 17.30 -9.08 9.96
C ASN A 257 17.12 -9.32 11.47
N ILE A 258 15.92 -9.11 12.00
CA ILE A 258 15.57 -9.38 13.41
C ILE A 258 15.73 -10.88 13.70
N LEU A 259 15.18 -11.73 12.84
CA LEU A 259 15.29 -13.18 12.98
C LEU A 259 16.74 -13.65 12.97
N GLN A 260 17.55 -13.19 12.02
CA GLN A 260 18.95 -13.58 11.90
C GLN A 260 19.75 -13.21 13.15
N LYS A 261 19.55 -11.99 13.67
CA LYS A 261 20.17 -11.56 14.94
C LYS A 261 19.79 -12.44 16.12
N HIS A 262 18.55 -12.92 16.18
CA HIS A 262 18.11 -13.82 17.25
C HIS A 262 18.73 -15.22 17.13
N LEU A 263 18.88 -15.73 15.90
CA LEU A 263 19.53 -17.03 15.67
C LEU A 263 21.03 -16.99 15.98
N ASP A 264 21.71 -15.91 15.58
CA ASP A 264 23.15 -15.71 15.86
C ASP A 264 23.43 -15.67 17.37
N LYS A 265 22.55 -15.02 18.15
CA LYS A 265 22.65 -15.00 19.63
C LYS A 265 22.51 -16.39 20.26
N ASN A 266 21.79 -17.29 19.62
CA ASN A 266 21.44 -18.61 20.15
C ASN A 266 22.28 -19.75 19.52
N GLU A 267 23.37 -19.43 18.82
CA GLU A 267 24.22 -20.38 18.07
C GLU A 267 23.45 -21.28 17.08
N ARG A 268 22.24 -20.85 16.65
CA ARG A 268 21.44 -21.56 15.64
C ARG A 268 21.91 -21.09 14.24
N LYS A 269 22.15 -22.04 13.32
CA LYS A 269 22.69 -21.78 11.96
C LYS A 269 22.02 -20.61 11.22
N GLN A 270 22.81 -19.89 10.40
CA GLN A 270 22.36 -18.85 9.47
C GLN A 270 21.20 -19.29 8.57
N ILE A 271 20.18 -18.43 8.40
CA ILE A 271 19.15 -18.61 7.39
C ILE A 271 19.64 -17.96 6.10
N LEU A 272 19.82 -18.77 5.06
CA LEU A 272 19.79 -18.28 3.69
C LEU A 272 18.32 -18.11 3.30
N SER A 273 17.88 -16.89 2.98
CA SER A 273 16.56 -16.68 2.37
C SER A 273 16.47 -17.54 1.11
N LYS A 274 15.47 -18.43 1.07
CA LYS A 274 15.11 -19.17 -0.15
C LYS A 274 14.07 -18.41 -0.99
N LEU A 275 13.63 -17.26 -0.50
CA LEU A 275 12.67 -16.34 -1.14
C LEU A 275 13.42 -15.21 -1.81
#